data_AF-A0A7Y0JGH1-F1
#
_entry.id   AF-A0A7Y0JGH1-F1
#
_cell.length_a   1.000
_cell.length_b   1.000
_cell.length_c   1.000
_cell.angle_alpha   90.00
_cell.angle_beta   90.00
_cell.angle_gamma   90.00
#
_symmetry.space_group_name_H-M   'P 1'
#
loop_
_entity.id
_entity.type
_entity.pdbx_description
1 polymer ?
#
loop_
_entity_poly.entity_id
_entity_poly.type
_entity_poly.pdbx_seq_one_letter_code
_entity_poly.pdbx_strand_id
1 'polypeptide(L)'
;MKKATRRLALWRADLDGGVCAAPEECVEVLRDRGPISLVLEHQAYGMTPATRTFETALRQDIEWQFGDIVWPDEVRPGVFATVSWQAGRPDEVVVRTTAMEEPIRVDGVDYFHEYDPRVVTREFEAGTSNRGQVLYAVRKHGRVFDDGSAVLAEAGLAARTGLGRGSRGTFLLRNALDQLIREGYLTRVTGSLDASGYPAYPAVGGQKTADMLFYAPMVEPAPYPGEEEAGREYWVSGFVRKLPRGAQPSERQVALHEQVTETELEPGYTFVKKHRRNT
;
A
#
# COMPACT_ATOMS: atom_id res chain seq x y z
N MET A 1 9.51 -9.16 34.49
CA MET A 1 10.07 -7.99 33.76
C MET A 1 9.01 -7.47 32.81
N LYS A 2 8.65 -6.18 32.89
CA LYS A 2 7.67 -5.58 31.97
C LYS A 2 8.36 -5.32 30.63
N LYS A 3 7.85 -5.93 29.56
CA LYS A 3 8.24 -5.67 28.16
C LYS A 3 7.01 -5.13 27.45
N ALA A 4 7.17 -4.04 26.73
CA ALA A 4 6.15 -3.45 25.89
C ALA A 4 6.56 -3.61 24.42
N THR A 5 5.61 -3.96 23.56
CA THR A 5 5.84 -4.06 22.11
C THR A 5 4.64 -3.49 21.38
N ARG A 6 4.89 -2.64 20.38
CA ARG A 6 3.88 -2.11 19.48
C ARG A 6 4.36 -2.28 18.04
N ARG A 7 3.52 -2.88 17.19
CA ARG A 7 3.76 -2.97 15.74
C ARG A 7 2.79 -2.04 15.03
N LEU A 8 3.30 -1.18 14.17
CA LEU A 8 2.52 -0.22 13.40
C LEU A 8 3.05 -0.11 11.97
N ALA A 9 2.17 0.23 11.03
CA ALA A 9 2.57 0.59 9.68
C ALA A 9 2.90 2.08 9.64
N LEU A 10 4.03 2.44 9.01
CA LEU A 10 4.47 3.82 8.86
C LEU A 10 3.68 4.51 7.75
N TRP A 11 3.10 5.66 8.04
CA TRP A 11 2.48 6.56 7.08
C TRP A 11 3.51 7.53 6.50
N ARG A 12 3.20 8.21 5.39
CA ARG A 12 4.11 9.24 4.85
C ARG A 12 4.46 10.30 5.91
N ALA A 13 3.47 10.72 6.70
CA ALA A 13 3.67 11.68 7.78
C ALA A 13 4.67 11.20 8.83
N ASP A 14 4.74 9.89 9.10
CA ASP A 14 5.68 9.32 10.06
C ASP A 14 7.12 9.38 9.52
N LEU A 15 7.26 9.10 8.22
CA LEU A 15 8.53 9.13 7.51
C LEU A 15 9.05 10.57 7.39
N ASP A 16 8.22 11.48 6.90
CA ASP A 16 8.57 12.89 6.69
C ASP A 16 8.79 13.62 8.01
N GLY A 17 8.02 13.27 9.05
CA GLY A 17 8.11 13.85 10.38
C GLY A 17 9.20 13.25 11.27
N GLY A 18 9.84 12.15 10.83
CA GLY A 18 10.84 11.42 11.61
C GLY A 18 10.28 10.90 12.94
N VAL A 19 9.07 10.34 12.93
CA VAL A 19 8.38 9.87 14.14
C VAL A 19 8.05 8.39 14.12
N CYS A 20 7.85 7.83 15.32
CA CYS A 20 7.30 6.50 15.50
C CYS A 20 6.45 6.44 16.78
N ALA A 21 5.23 5.92 16.69
CA ALA A 21 4.32 5.84 17.83
C ALA A 21 4.88 4.94 18.95
N ALA A 22 4.77 5.41 20.19
CA ALA A 22 5.28 4.71 21.35
C ALA A 22 4.30 3.63 21.85
N PRO A 23 4.77 2.53 22.46
CA PRO A 23 3.96 1.64 23.27
C PRO A 23 3.41 2.38 24.49
N GLU A 24 2.10 2.32 24.75
CA GLU A 24 1.45 3.03 25.86
C GLU A 24 2.11 2.69 27.22
N GLU A 25 2.58 1.46 27.39
CA GLU A 25 3.12 0.98 28.65
C GLU A 25 4.47 1.58 29.03
N CYS A 26 5.21 2.16 28.07
CA CYS A 26 6.47 2.86 28.32
C CYS A 26 6.26 4.35 28.62
N VAL A 27 5.14 4.94 28.20
CA VAL A 27 4.85 6.38 28.34
C VAL A 27 4.97 6.85 29.79
N GLU A 28 4.31 6.17 30.72
CA GLU A 28 4.34 6.52 32.16
C GLU A 28 5.76 6.53 32.75
N VAL A 29 6.67 5.74 32.17
CA VAL A 29 8.05 5.63 32.65
C VAL A 29 8.98 6.63 31.99
N LEU A 30 8.71 6.98 30.72
CA LEU A 30 9.61 7.75 29.87
C LEU A 30 9.20 9.22 29.69
N ARG A 31 7.94 9.59 29.95
CA ARG A 31 7.42 10.94 29.64
C ARG A 31 8.20 12.09 30.29
N ASP A 32 8.79 11.85 31.46
CA ASP A 32 9.52 12.85 32.25
C ASP A 32 11.04 12.56 32.25
N ARG A 33 11.50 11.61 31.41
CA ARG A 33 12.91 11.25 31.31
C ARG A 33 13.62 12.07 30.24
N GLY A 34 14.90 12.38 30.53
CA GLY A 34 15.84 12.97 29.58
C GLY A 34 16.14 12.02 28.41
N PRO A 35 17.06 12.39 27.50
CA PRO A 35 17.12 11.79 26.17
C PRO A 35 17.17 10.26 26.25
N ILE A 36 16.23 9.66 25.53
CA ILE A 36 16.04 8.22 25.40
C ILE A 36 16.90 7.78 24.22
N SER A 37 17.67 6.71 24.39
CA SER A 37 18.40 6.08 23.31
C SER A 37 17.42 5.26 22.46
N LEU A 38 17.13 5.72 21.23
CA LEU A 38 16.35 4.95 20.26
C LEU A 38 17.31 4.24 19.30
N VAL A 39 17.26 2.92 19.32
CA VAL A 39 18.03 2.06 18.42
C VAL A 39 17.13 1.59 17.29
N LEU A 40 17.40 2.06 16.07
CA LEU A 40 16.77 1.55 14.85
C LEU A 40 17.58 0.36 14.33
N GLU A 41 16.99 -0.83 14.37
CA GLU A 41 17.48 -2.04 13.74
C GLU A 41 16.79 -2.24 12.39
N HIS A 42 17.57 -2.19 11.33
CA HIS A 42 17.11 -2.23 9.95
C HIS A 42 17.98 -3.19 9.13
N GLN A 43 17.48 -3.68 7.99
CA GLN A 43 18.31 -4.33 7.00
C GLN A 43 18.26 -3.50 5.73
N ALA A 44 19.33 -2.79 5.41
CA ALA A 44 19.38 -1.92 4.24
C ALA A 44 19.02 -2.71 2.99
N TYR A 45 17.97 -2.25 2.33
CA TYR A 45 17.32 -2.95 1.20
C TYR A 45 17.03 -4.45 1.44
N GLY A 46 16.73 -4.84 2.68
CA GLY A 46 16.44 -6.21 3.07
C GLY A 46 17.65 -7.15 3.15
N MET A 47 18.88 -6.64 3.00
CA MET A 47 20.08 -7.49 2.91
C MET A 47 21.13 -7.18 3.98
N THR A 48 21.50 -5.91 4.14
CA THR A 48 22.65 -5.55 4.97
C THR A 48 22.18 -5.04 6.33
N PRO A 49 22.44 -5.76 7.44
CA PRO A 49 22.08 -5.26 8.77
C PRO A 49 22.68 -3.88 9.02
N ALA A 50 21.83 -2.95 9.44
CA ALA A 50 22.18 -1.58 9.76
C ALA A 50 21.54 -1.23 11.10
N THR A 51 22.36 -0.74 12.02
CA THR A 51 21.89 -0.20 13.29
C THR A 51 22.21 1.29 13.32
N ARG A 52 21.22 2.11 13.70
CA ARG A 52 21.40 3.53 13.96
C ARG A 52 20.86 3.86 15.34
N THR A 53 21.57 4.71 16.07
CA THR A 53 21.13 5.16 17.39
C THR A 53 20.85 6.65 17.33
N PHE A 54 19.74 7.06 17.92
CA PHE A 54 19.28 8.43 18.02
C PHE A 54 19.06 8.79 19.47
N GLU A 55 19.43 10.01 19.85
CA GLU A 55 18.89 10.61 21.06
C GLU A 55 17.51 11.16 20.72
N THR A 56 16.48 10.68 21.40
CA THR A 56 15.09 11.11 21.19
C THR A 56 14.44 11.48 22.52
N ALA A 57 13.28 12.10 22.46
CA ALA A 57 12.42 12.31 23.61
C ALA A 57 11.00 11.84 23.27
N LEU A 58 10.26 11.46 24.30
CA LEU A 58 8.85 11.18 24.16
C LEU A 58 8.09 12.50 23.99
N ARG A 59 7.32 12.64 22.91
CA ARG A 59 6.48 13.82 22.65
C ARG A 59 5.03 13.41 22.44
N GLN A 60 4.11 14.26 22.89
CA GLN A 60 2.68 14.07 22.69
C GLN A 60 2.21 14.96 21.54
N ASP A 61 1.60 14.33 20.53
CA ASP A 61 0.79 15.00 19.52
C ASP A 61 -0.65 14.47 19.60
N ILE A 62 -1.17 13.82 18.55
CA ILE A 62 -2.41 13.04 18.62
C ILE A 62 -2.20 11.82 19.53
N GLU A 63 -1.03 11.19 19.45
CA GLU A 63 -0.58 10.12 20.31
C GLU A 63 0.85 10.35 20.80
N TRP A 64 1.30 9.54 21.78
CA TRP A 64 2.68 9.56 22.23
C TRP A 64 3.59 8.93 21.20
N GLN A 65 4.68 9.61 20.87
CA GLN A 65 5.61 9.21 19.83
C GLN A 65 7.06 9.55 20.19
N PHE A 66 7.98 8.79 19.62
CA PHE A 66 9.39 9.14 19.55
C PHE A 66 9.62 10.01 18.30
N GLY A 67 10.52 10.98 18.40
CA GLY A 67 10.85 11.91 17.31
C GLY A 67 12.31 11.82 16.87
N ASP A 68 12.68 12.70 15.94
CA ASP A 68 14.05 12.90 15.47
C ASP A 68 14.68 11.63 14.86
N ILE A 69 13.84 10.74 14.34
CA ILE A 69 14.25 9.52 13.66
C ILE A 69 14.60 9.85 12.22
N VAL A 70 15.82 9.53 11.79
CA VAL A 70 16.21 9.58 10.38
C VAL A 70 15.98 8.21 9.76
N TRP A 71 14.81 8.05 9.14
CA TRP A 71 14.45 6.83 8.43
C TRP A 71 15.38 6.56 7.23
N PRO A 72 15.74 5.30 6.95
CA PRO A 72 16.43 4.93 5.71
C PRO A 72 15.59 5.29 4.47
N ASP A 73 16.24 5.75 3.40
CA ASP A 73 15.59 6.31 2.20
C ASP A 73 14.73 5.28 1.43
N GLU A 74 15.03 4.00 1.61
CA GLU A 74 14.29 2.87 1.06
C GLU A 74 13.03 2.52 1.84
N VAL A 75 12.84 3.05 3.05
CA VAL A 75 11.61 2.83 3.82
C VAL A 75 10.47 3.58 3.16
N ARG A 76 9.45 2.84 2.74
CA ARG A 76 8.26 3.37 2.07
C ARG A 76 7.06 3.41 3.00
N PRO A 77 6.05 4.26 2.73
CA PRO A 77 4.78 4.18 3.43
C PRO A 77 4.20 2.77 3.35
N GLY A 78 3.70 2.29 4.48
CA GLY A 78 3.19 0.95 4.70
C GLY A 78 4.16 0.01 5.39
N VAL A 79 5.48 0.27 5.39
CA VAL A 79 6.45 -0.60 6.09
C VAL A 79 6.10 -0.71 7.58
N PHE A 80 6.16 -1.93 8.12
CA PHE A 80 5.94 -2.17 9.53
C PHE A 80 7.18 -1.79 10.36
N ALA A 81 6.96 -0.99 11.40
CA ALA A 81 7.89 -0.75 12.48
C ALA A 81 7.41 -1.46 13.76
N THR A 82 8.29 -2.23 14.38
CA THR A 82 8.07 -2.84 15.69
C THR A 82 8.87 -2.09 16.73
N VAL A 83 8.19 -1.34 17.59
CA VAL A 83 8.77 -0.60 18.71
C VAL A 83 8.72 -1.47 19.94
N SER A 84 9.86 -1.65 20.60
CA SER A 84 9.96 -2.46 21.81
C SER A 84 10.72 -1.73 22.91
N TRP A 85 10.23 -1.88 24.13
CA TRP A 85 10.81 -1.27 25.32
C TRP A 85 10.82 -2.27 26.48
N GLN A 86 11.83 -2.19 27.32
CA GLN A 86 11.99 -3.09 28.47
C GLN A 86 12.29 -2.28 29.74
N ALA A 87 11.54 -2.55 30.81
CA ALA A 87 11.75 -1.85 32.08
C ALA A 87 13.15 -2.05 32.70
N GLY A 88 13.86 -3.12 32.33
CA GLY A 88 15.24 -3.38 32.77
C GLY A 88 16.31 -2.55 32.05
N ARG A 89 15.94 -1.91 30.92
CA ARG A 89 16.76 -0.96 30.16
C ARG A 89 15.88 0.24 29.82
N PRO A 90 15.48 1.03 30.83
CA PRO A 90 14.40 1.99 30.67
C PRO A 90 14.79 3.10 29.69
N ASP A 91 16.08 3.43 29.57
CA ASP A 91 16.57 4.51 28.71
C ASP A 91 16.88 4.05 27.28
N GLU A 92 16.49 2.81 26.91
CA GLU A 92 16.68 2.22 25.58
C GLU A 92 15.34 1.78 24.99
N VAL A 93 15.06 2.22 23.77
CA VAL A 93 13.93 1.80 22.94
C VAL A 93 14.46 1.24 21.64
N VAL A 94 13.96 0.08 21.21
CA VAL A 94 14.38 -0.54 19.95
C VAL A 94 13.24 -0.47 18.95
N VAL A 95 13.48 0.15 17.80
CA VAL A 95 12.59 0.15 16.64
C VAL A 95 13.17 -0.80 15.60
N ARG A 96 12.37 -1.75 15.12
CA ARG A 96 12.81 -2.73 14.13
C ARG A 96 11.90 -2.77 12.91
N THR A 97 12.50 -2.81 11.72
CA THR A 97 11.81 -3.24 10.49
C THR A 97 12.21 -4.67 10.14
N THR A 98 11.26 -5.49 9.68
CA THR A 98 11.53 -6.88 9.29
C THR A 98 11.70 -6.97 7.79
N ALA A 99 12.85 -7.45 7.31
CA ALA A 99 13.07 -7.71 5.89
C ALA A 99 12.18 -8.87 5.41
N MET A 100 11.73 -8.80 4.16
CA MET A 100 11.08 -9.93 3.51
C MET A 100 12.12 -10.86 2.90
N GLU A 101 11.83 -12.16 2.87
CA GLU A 101 12.67 -13.14 2.17
C GLU A 101 12.71 -12.86 0.66
N GLU A 102 11.56 -12.49 0.10
CA GLU A 102 11.40 -12.14 -1.31
C GLU A 102 10.90 -10.69 -1.43
N PRO A 103 11.73 -9.75 -1.90
CA PRO A 103 11.29 -8.39 -2.20
C PRO A 103 10.19 -8.38 -3.26
N ILE A 104 9.25 -7.44 -3.12
CA ILE A 104 8.16 -7.29 -4.08
C ILE A 104 8.02 -5.85 -4.54
N ARG A 105 7.41 -5.70 -5.70
CA ARG A 105 7.08 -4.44 -6.35
C ARG A 105 5.57 -4.30 -6.40
N VAL A 106 5.04 -3.23 -5.81
CA VAL A 106 3.62 -2.89 -5.82
C VAL A 106 3.41 -1.66 -6.68
N ASP A 107 2.71 -1.81 -7.81
CA ASP A 107 2.47 -0.75 -8.81
C ASP A 107 3.75 -0.01 -9.26
N GLY A 108 4.89 -0.71 -9.32
CA GLY A 108 6.18 -0.12 -9.69
C GLY A 108 6.98 0.47 -8.53
N VAL A 109 6.54 0.29 -7.28
CA VAL A 109 7.28 0.70 -6.07
C VAL A 109 7.82 -0.53 -5.36
N ASP A 110 9.13 -0.56 -5.12
CA ASP A 110 9.80 -1.68 -4.46
C ASP A 110 9.64 -1.62 -2.94
N TYR A 111 9.37 -2.79 -2.36
CA TYR A 111 9.25 -3.07 -0.94
C TYR A 111 10.20 -4.22 -0.58
N PHE A 112 11.13 -3.95 0.34
CA PHE A 112 12.11 -4.93 0.84
C PHE A 112 11.77 -5.42 2.26
N HIS A 113 10.77 -4.82 2.89
CA HIS A 113 10.38 -5.06 4.28
C HIS A 113 8.89 -5.37 4.36
N GLU A 114 8.50 -6.10 5.40
CA GLU A 114 7.10 -6.36 5.70
C GLU A 114 6.31 -5.05 5.72
N TYR A 115 5.12 -5.05 5.10
CA TYR A 115 4.32 -3.84 4.94
C TYR A 115 2.82 -4.13 5.08
N ASP A 116 2.03 -3.09 5.35
CA ASP A 116 0.57 -3.10 5.34
C ASP A 116 0.03 -2.68 3.95
N PRO A 117 -0.56 -3.60 3.16
CA PRO A 117 -1.13 -3.28 1.85
C PRO A 117 -2.20 -2.18 1.89
N ARG A 118 -2.90 -2.02 3.02
CA ARG A 118 -3.93 -0.98 3.18
C ARG A 118 -3.31 0.41 3.19
N VAL A 119 -2.20 0.58 3.91
CA VAL A 119 -1.48 1.86 3.96
C VAL A 119 -0.84 2.16 2.62
N VAL A 120 -0.17 1.18 1.98
CA VAL A 120 0.37 1.32 0.61
C VAL A 120 -0.70 1.79 -0.37
N THR A 121 -1.92 1.27 -0.22
CA THR A 121 -3.05 1.68 -1.05
C THR A 121 -3.47 3.13 -0.77
N ARG A 122 -3.62 3.49 0.51
CA ARG A 122 -4.07 4.83 0.95
C ARG A 122 -3.06 5.95 0.72
N GLU A 123 -1.77 5.63 0.73
CA GLU A 123 -0.65 6.56 0.57
C GLU A 123 -0.21 6.74 -0.87
N PHE A 124 -1.05 6.29 -1.82
CA PHE A 124 -0.85 6.59 -3.22
C PHE A 124 -0.89 8.09 -3.50
N GLU A 125 0.13 8.57 -4.21
CA GLU A 125 0.20 9.96 -4.64
C GLU A 125 -0.33 10.08 -6.07
N ALA A 126 -1.41 10.85 -6.22
CA ALA A 126 -1.90 11.21 -7.53
C ALA A 126 -0.89 12.17 -8.17
N GLY A 127 -0.21 11.74 -9.22
CA GLY A 127 0.39 12.69 -10.15
C GLY A 127 -0.68 13.62 -10.74
N THR A 128 -0.27 14.55 -11.59
CA THR A 128 -1.19 15.52 -12.21
C THR A 128 -2.06 14.94 -13.34
N SER A 129 -1.88 13.66 -13.69
CA SER A 129 -2.60 13.03 -14.79
C SER A 129 -4.04 12.67 -14.40
N ASN A 130 -4.97 12.74 -15.37
CA ASN A 130 -6.37 12.34 -15.14
C ASN A 130 -6.49 10.88 -14.67
N ARG A 131 -5.63 9.98 -15.18
CA ARG A 131 -5.53 8.59 -14.74
C ARG A 131 -5.11 8.50 -13.27
N GLY A 132 -4.08 9.25 -12.89
CA GLY A 132 -3.62 9.33 -11.50
C GLY A 132 -4.72 9.82 -10.56
N GLN A 133 -5.47 10.85 -10.96
CA GLN A 133 -6.59 11.37 -10.17
C GLN A 133 -7.71 10.33 -9.97
N VAL A 134 -8.06 9.56 -11.02
CA VAL A 134 -9.05 8.47 -10.90
C VAL A 134 -8.57 7.37 -9.96
N LEU A 135 -7.32 6.90 -10.11
CA LEU A 135 -6.74 5.89 -9.22
C LEU A 135 -6.66 6.38 -7.77
N TYR A 136 -6.24 7.62 -7.58
CA TYR A 136 -6.21 8.25 -6.27
C TYR A 136 -7.60 8.30 -5.64
N ALA A 137 -8.64 8.69 -6.39
CA ALA A 137 -9.98 8.71 -5.85
C ALA A 137 -10.44 7.31 -5.38
N VAL A 138 -10.19 6.26 -6.18
CA VAL A 138 -10.54 4.88 -5.82
C VAL A 138 -9.77 4.42 -4.58
N ARG A 139 -8.45 4.63 -4.55
CA ARG A 139 -7.58 4.16 -3.46
C ARG A 139 -7.75 4.96 -2.16
N LYS A 140 -7.84 6.30 -2.26
CA LYS A 140 -7.94 7.20 -1.10
C LYS A 140 -9.34 7.22 -0.49
N HIS A 141 -10.39 7.09 -1.31
CA HIS A 141 -11.77 7.23 -0.84
C HIS A 141 -12.62 5.97 -0.92
N GLY A 142 -12.14 4.94 -1.62
CA GLY A 142 -12.80 3.64 -1.61
C GLY A 142 -12.69 2.95 -0.26
N ARG A 143 -13.46 1.86 -0.13
CA ARG A 143 -13.21 0.85 0.90
C ARG A 143 -11.99 0.05 0.48
N VAL A 144 -10.97 0.02 1.32
CA VAL A 144 -9.74 -0.76 1.11
C VAL A 144 -9.84 -2.07 1.90
N PHE A 145 -9.45 -3.17 1.28
CA PHE A 145 -9.43 -4.52 1.86
C PHE A 145 -8.03 -4.88 2.37
N ASP A 146 -7.94 -6.00 3.11
CA ASP A 146 -6.69 -6.50 3.71
C ASP A 146 -5.54 -6.71 2.71
N ASP A 147 -5.88 -7.08 1.48
CA ASP A 147 -4.90 -7.32 0.42
C ASP A 147 -4.53 -6.03 -0.36
N GLY A 148 -4.97 -4.87 0.11
CA GLY A 148 -4.75 -3.59 -0.57
C GLY A 148 -5.65 -3.36 -1.78
N SER A 149 -6.53 -4.30 -2.14
CA SER A 149 -7.56 -3.99 -3.12
C SER A 149 -8.52 -2.93 -2.59
N ALA A 150 -9.17 -2.18 -3.49
CA ALA A 150 -10.08 -1.11 -3.11
C ALA A 150 -11.32 -1.08 -4.00
N VAL A 151 -12.46 -0.68 -3.42
CA VAL A 151 -13.72 -0.53 -4.16
C VAL A 151 -14.36 0.83 -3.90
N LEU A 152 -14.81 1.47 -4.96
CA LEU A 152 -15.52 2.75 -4.93
C LEU A 152 -16.71 2.72 -5.89
N ALA A 153 -17.87 3.26 -5.48
CA ALA A 153 -19.01 3.41 -6.37
C ALA A 153 -18.72 4.40 -7.51
N GLU A 154 -18.98 3.99 -8.75
CA GLU A 154 -18.67 4.77 -9.94
C GLU A 154 -19.44 6.10 -9.98
N ALA A 155 -20.68 6.10 -9.48
CA ALA A 155 -21.56 7.28 -9.43
C ALA A 155 -20.94 8.48 -8.68
N GLY A 156 -20.04 8.23 -7.71
CA GLY A 156 -19.38 9.28 -6.92
C GLY A 156 -18.03 9.74 -7.48
N LEU A 157 -17.54 9.13 -8.57
CA LEU A 157 -16.16 9.33 -9.03
C LEU A 157 -15.88 10.76 -9.49
N ALA A 158 -16.80 11.37 -10.26
CA ALA A 158 -16.63 12.73 -10.76
C ALA A 158 -16.40 13.75 -9.63
N ALA A 159 -17.20 13.64 -8.55
CA ALA A 159 -17.09 14.53 -7.40
C ALA A 159 -15.73 14.40 -6.69
N ARG A 160 -15.14 13.21 -6.65
CA ARG A 160 -13.89 12.91 -5.92
C ARG A 160 -12.63 13.20 -6.73
N THR A 161 -12.73 13.20 -8.05
CA THR A 161 -11.60 13.48 -8.95
C THR A 161 -11.50 14.95 -9.33
N GLY A 162 -12.54 15.75 -9.08
CA GLY A 162 -12.66 17.10 -9.63
C GLY A 162 -12.86 17.14 -11.15
N LEU A 163 -12.86 15.96 -11.81
CA LEU A 163 -13.19 15.79 -13.22
C LEU A 163 -14.70 15.65 -13.40
N GLY A 164 -15.17 15.59 -14.64
CA GLY A 164 -16.60 15.33 -14.93
C GLY A 164 -17.49 16.57 -14.99
N ARG A 165 -16.98 17.79 -14.72
CA ARG A 165 -17.73 19.05 -14.91
C ARG A 165 -17.66 19.52 -16.36
N GLY A 166 -18.83 19.74 -16.97
CA GLY A 166 -18.97 20.15 -18.37
C GLY A 166 -18.51 19.07 -19.36
N SER A 167 -18.79 19.28 -20.64
CA SER A 167 -18.54 18.28 -21.70
C SER A 167 -17.09 17.82 -21.75
N ARG A 168 -16.12 18.75 -21.63
CA ARG A 168 -14.69 18.44 -21.59
C ARG A 168 -14.31 17.61 -20.37
N GLY A 169 -14.77 17.98 -19.17
CA GLY A 169 -14.46 17.26 -17.94
C GLY A 169 -15.05 15.85 -17.95
N THR A 170 -16.28 15.68 -18.45
CA THR A 170 -16.90 14.37 -18.63
C THR A 170 -16.12 13.50 -19.61
N PHE A 171 -15.67 14.07 -20.74
CA PHE A 171 -14.85 13.36 -21.71
C PHE A 171 -13.52 12.89 -21.10
N LEU A 172 -12.80 13.76 -20.38
CA LEU A 172 -11.53 13.42 -19.75
C LEU A 172 -11.67 12.33 -18.69
N LEU A 173 -12.72 12.41 -17.86
CA LEU A 173 -13.02 11.38 -16.87
C LEU A 173 -13.28 10.02 -17.52
N ARG A 174 -14.16 9.99 -18.52
CA ARG A 174 -14.50 8.76 -19.25
C ARG A 174 -13.27 8.17 -19.93
N ASN A 175 -12.48 9.00 -20.61
CA ASN A 175 -11.27 8.55 -21.30
C ASN A 175 -10.24 7.94 -20.32
N ALA A 176 -9.99 8.60 -19.18
CA ALA A 176 -9.08 8.10 -18.15
C ALA A 176 -9.57 6.77 -17.55
N LEU A 177 -10.86 6.68 -17.25
CA LEU A 177 -11.47 5.47 -16.71
C LEU A 177 -11.38 4.30 -17.71
N ASP A 178 -11.73 4.54 -18.98
CA ASP A 178 -11.66 3.53 -20.03
C ASP A 178 -10.22 3.05 -20.27
N GLN A 179 -9.22 3.94 -20.17
CA GLN A 179 -7.81 3.56 -20.24
C GLN A 179 -7.41 2.66 -19.06
N LEU A 180 -7.74 3.05 -17.82
CA LEU A 180 -7.41 2.27 -16.63
C LEU A 180 -8.06 0.89 -16.63
N ILE A 181 -9.30 0.79 -17.13
CA ILE A 181 -9.97 -0.51 -17.28
C ILE A 181 -9.29 -1.35 -18.37
N ARG A 182 -8.97 -0.75 -19.52
CA ARG A 182 -8.29 -1.45 -20.62
C ARG A 182 -6.92 -1.98 -20.23
N GLU A 183 -6.19 -1.22 -19.41
CA GLU A 183 -4.86 -1.58 -18.90
C GLU A 183 -4.93 -2.52 -17.68
N GLY A 184 -6.12 -2.76 -17.12
CA GLY A 184 -6.31 -3.69 -16.02
C GLY A 184 -6.01 -3.12 -14.64
N TYR A 185 -5.85 -1.80 -14.49
CA TYR A 185 -5.74 -1.16 -13.17
C TYR A 185 -7.09 -1.08 -12.45
N LEU A 186 -8.20 -1.02 -13.21
CA LEU A 186 -9.55 -0.99 -12.67
C LEU A 186 -10.42 -2.04 -13.35
N THR A 187 -11.43 -2.52 -12.64
CA THR A 187 -12.46 -3.40 -13.18
C THR A 187 -13.83 -2.92 -12.71
N ARG A 188 -14.81 -2.87 -13.61
CA ARG A 188 -16.20 -2.63 -13.23
C ARG A 188 -16.79 -3.91 -12.65
N VAL A 189 -17.36 -3.81 -11.45
CA VAL A 189 -18.00 -4.93 -10.75
C VAL A 189 -19.32 -4.48 -10.14
N THR A 190 -20.23 -5.41 -9.89
CA THR A 190 -21.45 -5.13 -9.14
C THR A 190 -21.16 -5.26 -7.64
N GLY A 191 -21.43 -4.20 -6.89
CA GLY A 191 -21.40 -4.20 -5.43
C GLY A 191 -22.71 -3.67 -4.84
N SER A 192 -22.68 -3.32 -3.57
CA SER A 192 -23.79 -2.65 -2.90
C SER A 192 -23.33 -1.47 -2.05
N LEU A 193 -24.26 -0.59 -1.75
CA LEU A 193 -24.11 0.52 -0.81
C LEU A 193 -24.98 0.22 0.41
N ASP A 194 -24.40 0.37 1.60
CA ASP A 194 -25.19 0.35 2.82
C ASP A 194 -26.03 1.63 3.00
N ALA A 195 -26.78 1.73 4.09
CA ALA A 195 -27.62 2.89 4.39
C ALA A 195 -26.84 4.21 4.54
N SER A 196 -25.54 4.15 4.81
CA SER A 196 -24.65 5.31 4.90
C SER A 196 -23.98 5.67 3.57
N GLY A 197 -24.19 4.85 2.53
CA GLY A 197 -23.51 4.99 1.24
C GLY A 197 -22.09 4.42 1.25
N TYR A 198 -21.73 3.58 2.23
CA TYR A 198 -20.44 2.92 2.27
C TYR A 198 -20.44 1.70 1.34
N PRO A 199 -19.39 1.51 0.51
CA PRO A 199 -19.38 0.43 -0.46
C PRO A 199 -19.09 -0.93 0.16
N ALA A 200 -19.81 -1.94 -0.30
CA ALA A 200 -19.59 -3.34 -0.03
C ALA A 200 -19.36 -4.10 -1.34
N TYR A 201 -18.40 -5.01 -1.29
CA TYR A 201 -18.12 -5.92 -2.38
C TYR A 201 -17.69 -7.29 -1.81
N PRO A 202 -18.27 -8.41 -2.28
CA PRO A 202 -19.39 -8.51 -3.23
C PRO A 202 -20.69 -7.84 -2.73
N ALA A 203 -21.69 -7.70 -3.61
CA ALA A 203 -22.98 -7.13 -3.25
C ALA A 203 -23.66 -7.93 -2.12
N VAL A 204 -24.20 -7.23 -1.13
CA VAL A 204 -24.87 -7.82 0.04
C VAL A 204 -26.38 -7.81 -0.15
N GLY A 205 -27.05 -8.93 0.15
CA GLY A 205 -28.50 -9.04 0.07
C GLY A 205 -29.22 -7.99 0.92
N GLY A 206 -30.25 -7.36 0.35
CA GLY A 206 -31.03 -6.30 1.01
C GLY A 206 -30.42 -4.90 0.97
N GLN A 207 -29.18 -4.75 0.49
CA GLN A 207 -28.57 -3.44 0.25
C GLN A 207 -28.82 -2.94 -1.17
N LYS A 208 -28.67 -1.63 -1.39
CA LYS A 208 -28.84 -1.02 -2.72
C LYS A 208 -27.67 -1.43 -3.61
N THR A 209 -27.94 -2.10 -4.72
CA THR A 209 -26.90 -2.44 -5.70
C THR A 209 -26.35 -1.20 -6.39
N ALA A 210 -25.07 -1.24 -6.77
CA ALA A 210 -24.41 -0.15 -7.50
C ALA A 210 -23.25 -0.68 -8.36
N ASP A 211 -22.98 0.04 -9.44
CA ASP A 211 -21.77 -0.15 -10.25
C ASP A 211 -20.55 0.36 -9.47
N MET A 212 -19.56 -0.50 -9.35
CA MET A 212 -18.35 -0.24 -8.59
C MET A 212 -17.12 -0.30 -9.48
N LEU A 213 -16.13 0.51 -9.12
CA LEU A 213 -14.77 0.41 -9.62
C LEU A 213 -13.95 -0.35 -8.59
N PHE A 214 -13.44 -1.50 -8.99
CA PHE A 214 -12.54 -2.34 -8.21
C PHE A 214 -11.10 -2.14 -8.69
N TYR A 215 -10.24 -1.73 -7.77
CA TYR A 215 -8.81 -1.67 -7.91
C TYR A 215 -8.18 -2.89 -7.25
N ALA A 216 -7.25 -3.54 -7.96
CA ALA A 216 -6.38 -4.57 -7.41
C ALA A 216 -4.92 -4.12 -7.60
N PRO A 217 -4.08 -4.15 -6.56
CA PRO A 217 -2.67 -3.82 -6.71
C PRO A 217 -1.99 -4.77 -7.69
N MET A 218 -1.09 -4.23 -8.51
CA MET A 218 -0.19 -5.02 -9.34
C MET A 218 1.02 -5.40 -8.48
N VAL A 219 1.18 -6.70 -8.20
CA VAL A 219 2.27 -7.22 -7.37
C VAL A 219 3.19 -8.07 -8.24
N GLU A 220 4.47 -7.73 -8.26
CA GLU A 220 5.52 -8.41 -9.02
C GLU A 220 6.70 -8.69 -8.08
N PRO A 221 7.55 -9.69 -8.33
CA PRO A 221 8.85 -9.78 -7.67
C PRO A 221 9.67 -8.52 -7.94
N ALA A 222 10.30 -7.94 -6.91
CA ALA A 222 11.25 -6.85 -7.09
C ALA A 222 12.66 -7.42 -7.31
N PRO A 223 13.50 -6.76 -8.13
CA PRO A 223 14.90 -7.15 -8.25
C PRO A 223 15.63 -6.96 -6.93
N TYR A 224 16.64 -7.81 -6.67
CA TYR A 224 17.50 -7.57 -5.53
C TYR A 224 18.40 -6.35 -5.80
N PRO A 225 18.77 -5.60 -4.76
CA PRO A 225 19.63 -4.43 -4.91
C PRO A 225 20.99 -4.81 -5.52
N GLY A 226 21.35 -4.18 -6.63
CA GLY A 226 22.58 -4.46 -7.37
C GLY A 226 22.43 -5.44 -8.53
N GLU A 227 21.27 -6.07 -8.69
CA GLU A 227 20.90 -6.69 -9.97
C GLU A 227 20.51 -5.56 -10.93
N GLU A 228 21.37 -5.28 -11.93
CA GLU A 228 21.02 -4.32 -12.97
C GLU A 228 19.76 -4.80 -13.69
N GLU A 229 18.70 -3.99 -13.65
CA GLU A 229 17.58 -4.13 -14.57
C GLU A 229 18.10 -3.84 -15.98
N ALA A 230 18.61 -4.87 -16.66
CA ALA A 230 19.03 -4.78 -18.04
C ALA A 230 17.85 -4.33 -18.91
N GLY A 231 17.81 -3.03 -19.21
CA GLY A 231 17.02 -2.38 -20.25
C GLY A 231 15.53 -2.77 -20.30
N ARG A 232 14.67 -2.05 -19.57
CA ARG A 232 13.23 -2.02 -19.89
C ARG A 232 12.70 -0.61 -20.06
N GLU A 233 12.85 -0.13 -21.29
CA GLU A 233 11.93 0.82 -21.91
C GLU A 233 10.48 0.32 -21.80
N TYR A 234 9.59 1.14 -21.22
CA TYR A 234 8.13 1.27 -21.43
C TYR A 234 7.22 0.01 -21.47
N TRP A 235 7.70 -1.17 -21.11
CA TRP A 235 6.92 -2.41 -21.10
C TRP A 235 6.71 -2.93 -19.68
N VAL A 236 5.45 -3.04 -19.25
CA VAL A 236 5.04 -3.78 -18.05
C VAL A 236 5.06 -5.26 -18.38
N SER A 237 5.75 -6.07 -17.58
CA SER A 237 5.80 -7.53 -17.71
C SER A 237 4.40 -8.15 -17.66
N GLY A 238 4.25 -9.39 -18.09
CA GLY A 238 3.03 -10.13 -17.73
C GLY A 238 3.07 -10.41 -16.23
N PHE A 239 1.95 -10.21 -15.52
CA PHE A 239 1.88 -10.40 -14.07
C PHE A 239 0.59 -11.09 -13.64
N VAL A 240 0.65 -11.71 -12.47
CA VAL A 240 -0.52 -12.31 -11.81
C VAL A 240 -1.16 -11.27 -10.91
N ARG A 241 -2.47 -11.11 -11.06
CA ARG A 241 -3.29 -10.16 -10.32
C ARG A 241 -4.39 -10.90 -9.61
N LYS A 242 -4.67 -10.55 -8.36
CA LYS A 242 -5.82 -11.11 -7.66
C LYS A 242 -7.12 -10.63 -8.30
N LEU A 243 -8.04 -11.56 -8.50
CA LEU A 243 -9.38 -11.25 -8.95
C LEU A 243 -10.27 -10.85 -7.77
N PRO A 244 -11.30 -10.04 -8.06
CA PRO A 244 -12.38 -9.82 -7.12
C PRO A 244 -12.94 -11.15 -6.57
N ARG A 245 -13.32 -11.21 -5.28
CA ARG A 245 -13.93 -12.41 -4.68
C ARG A 245 -15.15 -12.90 -5.50
N GLY A 246 -15.10 -14.15 -5.96
CA GLY A 246 -16.16 -14.76 -6.78
C GLY A 246 -16.00 -14.54 -8.29
N ALA A 247 -15.02 -13.76 -8.74
CA ALA A 247 -14.65 -13.68 -10.15
C ALA A 247 -13.66 -14.80 -10.49
N GLN A 248 -13.75 -15.31 -11.72
CA GLN A 248 -12.86 -16.32 -12.27
C GLN A 248 -12.06 -15.73 -13.44
N PRO A 249 -10.80 -16.15 -13.64
CA PRO A 249 -10.04 -15.74 -14.81
C PRO A 249 -10.71 -16.30 -16.07
N SER A 250 -10.63 -15.57 -17.19
CA SER A 250 -11.05 -16.16 -18.46
C SER A 250 -10.11 -17.32 -18.83
N GLU A 251 -10.63 -18.34 -19.53
CA GLU A 251 -9.81 -19.48 -20.03
C GLU A 251 -8.57 -18.99 -20.79
N ARG A 252 -8.72 -17.90 -21.54
CA ARG A 252 -7.62 -17.24 -22.27
C ARG A 252 -6.52 -16.74 -21.34
N GLN A 253 -6.85 -16.20 -20.17
CA GLN A 253 -5.89 -15.70 -19.20
C GLN A 253 -5.20 -16.85 -18.45
N VAL A 254 -5.92 -17.94 -18.16
CA VAL A 254 -5.34 -19.17 -17.61
C VAL A 254 -4.31 -19.76 -18.59
N ALA A 255 -4.70 -19.95 -19.85
CA ALA A 255 -3.81 -20.47 -20.89
C ALA A 255 -2.59 -19.56 -21.14
N LEU A 256 -2.75 -18.24 -21.05
CA LEU A 256 -1.64 -17.30 -21.16
C LEU A 256 -0.67 -17.38 -19.97
N HIS A 257 -1.15 -17.66 -18.76
CA HIS A 257 -0.29 -17.87 -17.60
C HIS A 257 0.55 -19.13 -17.79
N GLU A 258 -0.10 -20.25 -18.08
CA GLU A 258 0.55 -21.56 -18.29
C GLU A 258 1.64 -21.49 -19.37
N GLN A 259 1.40 -20.73 -20.46
CA GLN A 259 2.40 -20.54 -21.52
C GLN A 259 3.61 -19.69 -21.11
N VAL A 260 3.50 -18.84 -20.08
CA VAL A 260 4.55 -17.89 -19.70
C VAL A 260 5.34 -18.38 -18.49
N THR A 261 4.68 -18.98 -17.51
CA THR A 261 5.30 -19.39 -16.24
C THR A 261 5.45 -20.90 -16.11
N GLU A 262 4.83 -21.69 -17.00
CA GLU A 262 4.76 -23.16 -16.93
C GLU A 262 4.14 -23.68 -15.61
N THR A 263 3.40 -22.82 -14.90
CA THR A 263 2.75 -23.12 -13.63
C THR A 263 1.24 -22.88 -13.70
N GLU A 264 0.49 -23.57 -12.85
CA GLU A 264 -0.96 -23.37 -12.72
C GLU A 264 -1.25 -22.03 -12.02
N LEU A 265 -2.26 -21.32 -12.51
CA LEU A 265 -2.68 -20.04 -11.94
C LEU A 265 -3.49 -20.28 -10.65
N GLU A 266 -3.08 -19.67 -9.55
CA GLU A 266 -3.78 -19.84 -8.28
C GLU A 266 -5.28 -19.44 -8.35
N PRO A 267 -6.18 -20.17 -7.66
CA PRO A 267 -7.60 -19.84 -7.63
C PRO A 267 -7.86 -18.41 -7.15
N GLY A 268 -8.68 -17.68 -7.88
CA GLY A 268 -8.99 -16.29 -7.57
C GLY A 268 -7.93 -15.29 -8.02
N TYR A 269 -7.01 -15.69 -8.90
CA TYR A 269 -6.09 -14.81 -9.60
C TYR A 269 -6.35 -14.82 -11.12
N THR A 270 -5.81 -13.82 -11.82
CA THR A 270 -5.84 -13.68 -13.28
C THR A 270 -4.46 -13.27 -13.78
N PHE A 271 -4.13 -13.65 -15.00
CA PHE A 271 -2.91 -13.20 -15.65
C PHE A 271 -3.20 -12.01 -16.57
N VAL A 272 -2.46 -10.93 -16.35
CA VAL A 272 -2.47 -9.74 -17.20
C VAL A 272 -1.26 -9.83 -18.11
N LYS A 273 -1.49 -9.87 -19.42
CA LYS A 273 -0.41 -9.96 -20.41
C LYS A 273 0.49 -8.72 -20.36
N LYS A 274 1.74 -8.93 -20.77
CA LYS A 274 2.72 -7.86 -21.04
C LYS A 274 2.06 -6.74 -21.87
N HIS A 275 2.15 -5.51 -21.40
CA HIS A 275 1.57 -4.35 -22.10
C HIS A 275 2.47 -3.13 -21.99
N ARG A 276 2.31 -2.19 -22.93
CA ARG A 276 3.12 -0.97 -23.00
C ARG A 276 2.48 0.11 -22.14
N ARG A 277 3.28 0.78 -21.30
CA ARG A 277 2.84 1.97 -20.55
C ARG A 277 2.87 3.17 -21.50
N ASN A 278 1.72 3.78 -21.76
CA ASN A 278 1.67 5.11 -22.38
C ASN A 278 1.66 6.16 -21.26
N THR A 279 2.57 7.11 -21.36
CA THR A 279 2.63 8.33 -20.54
C THR A 279 1.47 9.26 -20.87
#